data_AF-A0A353R8Q4-F1
#
_entry.id   AF-A0A353R8Q4-F1
#
_cell.length_a   1.000
_cell.length_b   1.000
_cell.length_c   1.000
_cell.angle_alpha   90.00
_cell.angle_beta   90.00
_cell.angle_gamma   90.00
#
_symmetry.space_group_name_H-M   'P 1'
#
loop_
_entity.id
_entity.type
_entity.pdbx_description
1 polymer ?
#
loop_
_entity_poly.entity_id
_entity_poly.type
_entity_poly.pdbx_seq_one_letter_code
_entity_poly.pdbx_strand_id
1 'polypeptide(L)' 'KLEYPTEFYDWIGPWREGMTVVRNEKGYGVLSSEGKTVVPPQYDSIRNYSSGVAIVIHNRQYGVIDR' A
#
# COMPACT_ATOMS: atom_id res chain seq x y z
N LYS A 1 -24.10 -12.13 -6.84
CA LYS A 1 -24.00 -12.04 -5.37
C LYS A 1 -23.00 -10.92 -5.10
N LEU A 2 -23.37 -9.86 -4.39
CA LEU A 2 -22.42 -8.79 -4.07
C LEU A 2 -21.39 -9.36 -3.10
N GLU A 3 -20.12 -9.34 -3.49
CA GLU A 3 -19.01 -9.71 -2.63
C GLU A 3 -18.56 -8.43 -1.92
N TYR A 4 -18.63 -8.44 -0.59
CA TYR A 4 -18.17 -7.33 0.22
C TYR A 4 -16.66 -7.45 0.42
N PRO A 5 -15.92 -6.34 0.36
CA PRO A 5 -14.49 -6.36 0.60
C PRO A 5 -14.20 -6.82 2.05
N THR A 6 -13.17 -7.64 2.21
CA THR A 6 -12.72 -8.15 3.52
C THR A 6 -11.87 -7.13 4.29
N GLU A 7 -11.33 -6.15 3.60
CA GLU A 7 -10.48 -5.09 4.14
C GLU A 7 -11.04 -3.74 3.72
N PHE A 8 -11.04 -2.79 4.66
CA PHE A 8 -11.48 -1.42 4.44
C PHE A 8 -10.30 -0.48 4.62
N TYR A 9 -10.29 0.56 3.79
CA TYR A 9 -9.26 1.59 3.78
C TYR A 9 -9.92 2.95 3.93
N ASP A 10 -9.37 3.78 4.80
CA ASP A 10 -9.81 5.16 4.96
C ASP A 10 -9.27 6.06 3.84
N TRP A 11 -8.23 5.60 3.13
CA TRP A 11 -7.64 6.29 2.01
C TRP A 11 -7.04 5.32 0.99
N ILE A 12 -7.32 5.57 -0.29
CA ILE A 12 -6.75 4.85 -1.42
C ILE A 12 -6.10 5.89 -2.34
N GLY A 13 -4.82 5.68 -2.64
CA GLY A 13 -4.04 6.55 -3.50
C GLY A 13 -4.31 6.35 -5.00
N PRO A 14 -3.65 7.16 -5.84
CA PRO A 14 -3.70 6.97 -7.29
C PRO A 14 -3.02 5.66 -7.69
N TRP A 15 -3.61 5.00 -8.69
CA TRP A 15 -3.03 3.82 -9.31
C TRP A 15 -1.81 4.17 -10.15
N ARG A 16 -0.72 3.40 -9.98
CA ARG A 16 0.52 3.50 -10.77
C ARG A 16 1.08 2.10 -11.00
N GLU A 17 1.40 1.77 -12.25
CA GLU A 17 2.04 0.48 -12.61
C GLU A 17 1.30 -0.77 -12.07
N GLY A 18 -0.03 -0.72 -12.01
CA GLY A 18 -0.85 -1.84 -11.52
C GLY A 18 -0.87 -1.99 -10.00
N MET A 19 -0.42 -0.98 -9.25
CA MET A 19 -0.49 -0.96 -7.79
C MET A 19 -1.02 0.38 -7.26
N THR A 20 -1.46 0.38 -6.01
CA THR A 20 -1.80 1.59 -5.28
C THR A 20 -1.41 1.49 -3.81
N VAL A 21 -1.08 2.64 -3.22
CA VAL A 21 -0.86 2.76 -1.78
C VAL A 21 -2.21 2.94 -1.11
N VAL A 22 -2.43 2.19 -0.05
CA VAL A 22 -3.64 2.25 0.76
C VAL A 22 -3.30 2.56 2.21
N ARG A 23 -4.27 3.12 2.94
CA ARG A 23 -4.14 3.36 4.38
C ARG A 23 -5.38 2.87 5.12
N ASN A 24 -5.15 2.23 6.25
CA ASN A 24 -6.15 1.99 7.27
C ASN A 24 -5.57 2.32 8.66
N GLU A 25 -6.29 1.98 9.72
CA GLU A 25 -5.91 2.18 11.12
C GLU A 25 -4.54 1.60 11.51
N LYS A 26 -4.02 0.62 10.76
CA LYS A 26 -2.71 -0.01 11.00
C LYS A 26 -1.56 0.69 10.29
N GLY A 27 -1.85 1.64 9.40
CA GLY A 27 -0.87 2.41 8.64
C GLY A 27 -1.01 2.26 7.13
N TYR A 28 0.09 2.44 6.41
CA TYR A 28 0.16 2.38 4.95
C TYR A 28 0.60 0.99 4.46
N GLY A 29 -0.01 0.54 3.38
CA GLY A 29 0.28 -0.70 2.67
C GLY A 29 0.16 -0.54 1.15
N VAL A 30 0.27 -1.64 0.41
CA VAL A 30 0.20 -1.67 -1.06
C VAL A 30 -0.77 -2.76 -1.52
N LEU A 31 -1.66 -2.39 -2.43
CA LEU A 31 -2.54 -3.30 -3.16
C LEU A 31 -2.14 -3.40 -4.62
N SER A 32 -2.31 -4.58 -5.21
CA SER A 32 -2.30 -4.76 -6.66
C SER A 32 -3.65 -4.37 -7.27
N SER A 33 -3.68 -4.14 -8.58
CA SER A 33 -4.89 -3.85 -9.35
C SER A 33 -5.88 -5.02 -9.40
N GLU A 34 -5.45 -6.20 -8.98
CA GLU A 34 -6.30 -7.39 -8.78
C GLU A 34 -6.97 -7.39 -7.39
N GLY A 35 -6.73 -6.37 -6.56
CA GLY A 35 -7.23 -6.29 -5.19
C GLY A 35 -6.47 -7.16 -4.19
N LYS A 36 -5.29 -7.69 -4.56
CA LYS A 36 -4.46 -8.48 -3.65
C LYS A 36 -3.57 -7.58 -2.81
N THR A 37 -3.43 -7.91 -1.53
CA THR A 37 -2.45 -7.25 -0.66
C THR A 37 -1.04 -7.68 -1.04
N VAL A 38 -0.23 -6.72 -1.50
CA VAL A 38 1.20 -6.91 -1.80
C VAL A 38 2.02 -6.63 -0.54
N VAL A 39 1.69 -5.53 0.14
CA VAL A 39 2.30 -5.12 1.40
C VAL A 39 1.18 -4.83 2.40
N PRO A 40 1.10 -5.55 3.53
CA PRO A 40 0.06 -5.29 4.52
C PRO A 40 0.25 -3.90 5.13
N PRO A 41 -0.84 -3.20 5.49
CA PRO A 41 -0.76 -1.94 6.23
C PRO A 41 0.00 -2.10 7.55
N GLN A 42 1.19 -1.49 7.62
CA GLN A 42 2.05 -1.51 8.81
C GLN A 42 3.08 -0.37 8.85
N TYR A 43 3.20 0.39 7.76
CA TYR A 43 4.20 1.45 7.64
C TYR A 43 3.62 2.81 8.02
N ASP A 44 4.45 3.67 8.60
CA ASP A 44 4.05 5.04 8.93
C ASP A 44 3.76 5.85 7.65
N SER A 45 4.50 5.56 6.57
CA SER A 45 4.19 6.04 5.22
C SER A 45 4.87 5.21 4.14
N ILE A 46 4.31 5.25 2.93
CA ILE A 46 4.92 4.71 1.70
C ILE A 46 4.97 5.85 0.68
N ARG A 47 6.14 6.11 0.09
CA ARG A 47 6.39 7.19 -0.87
C ARG A 47 7.09 6.67 -2.11
N ASN A 48 6.97 7.45 -3.19
CA ASN A 48 7.70 7.26 -4.44
C ASN A 48 7.60 5.83 -4.98
N TYR A 49 6.39 5.27 -5.05
CA TYR A 49 6.16 3.99 -5.72
C TYR A 49 6.25 4.21 -7.24
N SER A 50 7.41 3.90 -7.82
CA SER A 50 7.68 4.01 -9.26
C SER A 50 8.71 2.98 -9.67
N SER A 51 8.56 2.41 -10.87
CA SER A 51 9.47 1.40 -11.41
C SER A 51 9.64 0.19 -10.48
N GLY A 52 8.57 -0.21 -9.78
CA GLY A 52 8.59 -1.33 -8.82
C GLY A 52 9.22 -1.05 -7.44
N VAL A 53 9.85 0.12 -7.24
CA VAL A 53 10.54 0.46 -5.99
C VAL A 53 9.71 1.45 -5.18
N ALA A 54 9.66 1.28 -3.86
CA ALA A 54 9.08 2.25 -2.93
C ALA A 54 9.99 2.55 -1.74
N ILE A 55 9.88 3.77 -1.23
CA ILE A 55 10.47 4.15 0.05
C ILE A 55 9.40 3.98 1.12
N VAL A 56 9.72 3.21 2.16
CA VAL A 56 8.86 3.05 3.33
C VAL A 56 9.47 3.77 4.52
N ILE A 57 8.61 4.31 5.38
CA ILE A 57 9.02 4.87 6.67
C ILE A 57 8.39 4.02 7.77
N HIS A 58 9.21 3.56 8.69
CA HIS A 58 8.77 2.81 9.87
C HIS A 58 9.60 3.22 11.08
N ASN A 59 8.94 3.66 12.16
CA ASN A 59 9.61 4.13 13.38
C ASN A 59 10.71 5.17 13.08
N ARG A 60 10.39 6.14 12.22
CA ARG A 60 11.31 7.20 11.74
C ARG A 60 12.56 6.72 10.98
N GLN A 61 12.61 5.46 10.59
CA GLN A 61 13.67 4.90 9.75
C GLN A 61 13.17 4.72 8.32
N TYR A 62 14.08 4.85 7.37
CA TYR A 62 13.80 4.68 5.95
C TYR A 62 14.19 3.28 5.51
N GLY A 63 13.28 2.61 4.82
CA GLY A 63 13.53 1.35 4.13
C GLY A 63 13.21 1.48 2.64
N VAL A 64 13.74 0.56 1.85
CA VAL A 64 13.38 0.41 0.44
C VAL A 64 12.70 -0.95 0.31
N ILE A 65 11.54 -0.96 -0.33
CA ILE A 65 10.88 -2.19 -0.77
C ILE A 65 10.96 -2.25 -2.29
N ASP A 66 11.31 -3.41 -2.80
CA ASP A 66 11.31 -3.74 -4.22
C ASP A 66 10.35 -4.91 -4.46
N ARG A 67 9.93 -5.06 -5.71
CA ARG A 67 8.99 -6.08 -6.17
C ARG A 67 9.61 -7.48 -6.18
#